data_AF-A0A7S4HPC3-F1
#
_entry.id   AF-A0A7S4HPC3-F1
#
_cell.length_a   1.000
_cell.length_b   1.000
_cell.length_c   1.000
_cell.angle_alpha   90.00
_cell.angle_beta   90.00
_cell.angle_gamma   90.00
#
_symmetry.space_group_name_H-M   'P 1'
#
loop_
_entity.id
_entity.type
_entity.pdbx_description
1 polymer ?
#
loop_
_entity_poly.entity_id
_entity_poly.type
_entity_poly.pdbx_seq_one_letter_code
_entity_poly.pdbx_strand_id
1 'polypeptide(L)'
;KREASVLRMKEALNLLEGEGITLPHDTIQQILSGDRSKICNILWNILYQYAVNKKSLSSENQKKSAPISELIYLEELYDWCSKLTVTYPEVRLTDFNQSWRDGLALSGVLEQYDNYRVSYVTIKEIESTSERL
;
A
#
# COMPACT_ATOMS: atom_id res chain seq x y z
N LYS A 1 9.26 -16.06 8.87
CA LYS A 1 8.29 -14.95 9.16
C LYS A 1 8.84 -13.56 8.85
N ARG A 2 9.80 -13.00 9.61
CA ARG A 2 10.30 -11.62 9.38
C ARG A 2 10.98 -11.43 8.01
N GLU A 3 11.74 -12.42 7.56
CA GLU A 3 12.40 -12.39 6.24
C GLU A 3 11.40 -12.37 5.08
N ALA A 4 10.38 -13.22 5.13
CA ALA A 4 9.29 -13.21 4.16
C ALA A 4 8.58 -11.84 4.11
N SER A 5 8.28 -11.23 5.25
CA SER A 5 7.68 -9.87 5.29
C SER A 5 8.59 -8.81 4.66
N VAL A 6 9.91 -8.90 4.86
CA VAL A 6 10.88 -8.00 4.19
C VAL A 6 10.85 -8.20 2.68
N LEU A 7 10.87 -9.44 2.20
CA LEU A 7 10.85 -9.74 0.76
C LEU A 7 9.54 -9.27 0.10
N ARG A 8 8.39 -9.53 0.73
CA ARG A 8 7.08 -9.05 0.28
C ARG A 8 7.04 -7.53 0.18
N MET A 9 7.56 -6.85 1.21
CA MET A 9 7.61 -5.39 1.23
C MET A 9 8.54 -4.84 0.16
N LYS A 10 9.70 -5.46 -0.06
CA LYS A 10 10.62 -5.08 -1.15
C LYS A 10 9.93 -5.19 -2.50
N GLU A 11 9.28 -6.31 -2.78
CA GLU A 11 8.59 -6.54 -4.04
C GLU A 11 7.46 -5.53 -4.26
N ALA A 12 6.66 -5.30 -3.22
CA ALA A 12 5.60 -4.30 -3.22
C ALA A 12 6.14 -2.87 -3.49
N LEU A 13 7.23 -2.48 -2.83
CA LEU A 13 7.75 -1.11 -2.89
C LEU A 13 8.59 -0.82 -4.14
N ASN A 14 9.29 -1.80 -4.71
CA ASN A 14 10.04 -1.64 -5.98
C ASN A 14 9.15 -1.08 -7.10
N LEU A 15 7.87 -1.40 -7.07
CA LEU A 15 6.91 -0.92 -8.06
C LEU A 15 6.55 0.56 -7.88
N LEU A 16 6.52 1.04 -6.64
CA LEU A 16 6.32 2.47 -6.36
C LEU A 16 7.50 3.30 -6.86
N GLU A 17 8.73 2.80 -6.69
CA GLU A 17 9.93 3.45 -7.23
C GLU A 17 9.88 3.52 -8.77
N GLY A 18 9.35 2.48 -9.42
CA GLY A 18 9.12 2.46 -10.89
C GLY A 18 8.13 3.51 -11.39
N GLU A 19 7.18 3.95 -10.56
CA GLU A 19 6.19 5.00 -10.86
C GLU A 19 6.66 6.41 -10.47
N GLY A 20 7.94 6.55 -10.07
CA GLY A 20 8.52 7.84 -9.67
C GLY A 20 8.22 8.25 -8.22
N ILE A 21 7.71 7.33 -7.39
CA ILE A 21 7.61 7.55 -5.94
C ILE A 21 8.96 7.20 -5.32
N THR A 22 9.76 8.22 -5.03
CA THR A 22 11.05 8.02 -4.34
C THR A 22 10.82 7.59 -2.89
N LEU A 23 11.27 6.39 -2.53
CA LEU A 23 11.16 5.88 -1.18
C LEU A 23 12.50 5.99 -0.43
N PRO A 24 12.50 6.53 0.80
CA PRO A 24 13.68 6.45 1.67
C PRO A 24 14.11 5.00 1.92
N HIS A 25 15.43 4.76 2.01
CA HIS A 25 16.01 3.42 2.19
C HIS A 25 15.48 2.65 3.40
N ASP A 26 15.12 3.36 4.48
CA ASP A 26 14.60 2.78 5.72
C ASP A 26 13.09 2.55 5.70
N THR A 27 12.40 2.86 4.60
CA THR A 27 10.95 2.75 4.47
C THR A 27 10.43 1.35 4.81
N ILE A 28 11.09 0.30 4.32
CA ILE A 28 10.71 -1.08 4.65
C ILE A 28 10.76 -1.30 6.15
N GLN A 29 11.82 -0.86 6.83
CA GLN A 29 11.96 -1.06 8.27
C GLN A 29 10.91 -0.28 9.07
N GLN A 30 10.55 0.93 8.61
CA GLN A 30 9.50 1.73 9.22
C GLN A 30 8.11 1.10 9.07
N ILE A 31 7.79 0.52 7.90
CA ILE A 31 6.52 -0.21 7.73
C ILE A 31 6.51 -1.48 8.58
N LEU A 32 7.60 -2.26 8.57
CA LEU A 32 7.72 -3.50 9.36
C LEU A 32 7.74 -3.24 10.88
N SER A 33 8.15 -2.06 11.32
CA SER A 33 8.05 -1.64 12.72
C SER A 33 6.65 -1.16 13.10
N GLY A 34 5.78 -0.89 12.12
CA GLY A 34 4.44 -0.37 12.33
C GLY A 34 4.40 1.15 12.49
N ASP A 35 5.34 1.88 11.87
CA ASP A 35 5.30 3.34 11.81
C ASP A 35 4.07 3.81 11.05
N ARG A 36 3.05 4.20 11.82
CA ARG A 36 1.78 4.66 11.31
C ARG A 36 1.90 5.85 10.37
N SER A 37 2.74 6.82 10.72
CA SER A 37 2.90 8.03 9.92
C SER A 37 3.48 7.68 8.55
N LYS A 38 4.48 6.78 8.51
CA LYS A 38 5.04 6.32 7.24
C LYS A 38 4.02 5.52 6.42
N ILE A 39 3.28 4.59 7.05
CA ILE A 39 2.25 3.79 6.38
C ILE A 39 1.20 4.69 5.73
N CYS A 40 0.61 5.62 6.49
CA CYS A 40 -0.39 6.55 5.97
C CYS A 40 0.17 7.42 4.85
N ASN A 41 1.39 7.95 5.00
CA ASN A 41 2.03 8.77 3.98
C ASN A 41 2.20 8.02 2.65
N ILE A 42 2.61 6.75 2.68
CA ILE A 42 2.73 5.94 1.45
C ILE A 42 1.37 5.72 0.82
N LEU A 43 0.38 5.29 1.60
CA LEU A 43 -0.98 5.04 1.10
C LEU A 43 -1.61 6.30 0.51
N TRP A 44 -1.38 7.45 1.12
CA TRP A 44 -1.84 8.72 0.58
C TRP A 44 -1.17 9.08 -0.74
N ASN A 45 0.15 8.88 -0.86
CA ASN A 45 0.82 9.13 -2.13
C ASN A 45 0.27 8.21 -3.23
N ILE A 46 0.01 6.94 -2.93
CA ILE A 46 -0.61 6.01 -3.89
C ILE A 46 -2.03 6.46 -4.25
N LEU A 47 -2.87 6.77 -3.26
CA LEU A 47 -4.24 7.26 -3.48
C LEU A 47 -4.26 8.57 -4.30
N TYR A 48 -3.35 9.48 -4.00
CA TYR A 48 -3.24 10.75 -4.71
C TYR A 48 -2.83 10.52 -6.17
N GLN A 49 -1.83 9.68 -6.42
CA GLN A 49 -1.44 9.30 -7.78
C GLN A 49 -2.58 8.59 -8.51
N TYR A 50 -3.32 7.71 -7.84
CA TYR A 50 -4.52 7.08 -8.39
C TYR A 50 -5.55 8.11 -8.82
N ALA A 51 -5.86 9.06 -7.94
CA ALA A 51 -6.84 10.09 -8.19
C ALA A 51 -6.41 11.01 -9.33
N VAL A 52 -5.12 11.37 -9.42
CA VAL A 52 -4.56 12.18 -10.51
C VAL A 52 -4.58 11.42 -11.83
N ASN A 53 -4.09 10.18 -11.86
CA ASN A 53 -4.06 9.35 -13.07
C ASN A 53 -5.47 9.05 -13.60
N LYS A 54 -6.42 8.77 -12.70
CA LYS A 54 -7.83 8.58 -13.06
C LYS A 54 -8.49 9.87 -13.56
N LYS A 55 -8.18 11.02 -12.95
CA LYS A 55 -8.64 12.34 -13.43
C LYS A 55 -8.01 12.73 -14.77
N SER A 56 -6.80 12.29 -15.08
CA SER A 56 -6.20 12.51 -16.40
C SER A 56 -7.00 11.81 -17.52
N LEU A 57 -7.64 10.68 -17.21
CA LEU A 57 -8.55 9.96 -18.12
C LEU A 57 -9.95 10.59 -18.22
N SER A 58 -10.32 11.49 -17.32
CA SER A 58 -11.59 12.19 -17.29
C SER A 58 -11.36 13.71 -17.20
N SER A 59 -11.25 14.36 -18.35
CA SER A 59 -10.92 15.78 -18.52
C SER A 59 -11.47 16.72 -17.44
N GLU A 60 -10.57 17.60 -16.98
CA GLU A 60 -10.78 18.88 -16.28
C GLU A 60 -11.70 18.91 -15.05
N ASN A 61 -11.09 18.98 -13.85
CA ASN A 61 -11.31 20.06 -12.88
C ASN A 61 -10.48 19.81 -11.60
N GLN A 62 -9.33 20.47 -11.50
CA GLN A 62 -8.56 20.52 -10.25
C GLN A 62 -9.19 21.55 -9.30
N LYS A 63 -10.04 21.09 -8.39
CA LYS A 63 -10.28 21.83 -7.15
C LYS A 63 -9.13 21.51 -6.19
N LYS A 64 -8.30 22.52 -5.93
CA LYS A 64 -7.38 22.55 -4.78
C LYS A 64 -8.24 22.29 -3.53
N SER A 65 -8.04 21.15 -2.90
CA SER A 65 -8.80 20.76 -1.71
C SER A 65 -8.23 21.51 -0.51
N ALA A 66 -9.11 22.05 0.33
CA ALA A 66 -8.76 22.69 1.59
C ALA A 66 -8.00 21.70 2.50
N PRO A 67 -7.33 22.16 3.58
CA PRO A 67 -6.72 21.26 4.55
C PRO A 67 -7.80 20.33 5.12
N ILE A 68 -7.71 19.05 4.76
CA ILE A 68 -8.54 17.98 5.33
C ILE A 68 -8.01 17.73 6.75
N SER A 69 -8.88 17.62 7.75
CA SER A 69 -8.43 17.27 9.11
C SER A 69 -7.81 15.88 9.12
N GLU A 70 -6.84 15.64 10.00
CA GLU A 70 -6.14 14.35 10.07
C GLU A 70 -7.10 13.16 10.26
N LEU A 71 -8.18 13.35 11.02
CA LEU A 71 -9.22 12.33 11.23
C LEU A 71 -9.93 11.95 9.93
N ILE A 72 -10.38 12.95 9.16
CA ILE A 72 -11.06 12.71 7.87
C ILE A 72 -10.09 12.02 6.90
N TYR A 73 -8.84 12.46 6.88
CA TYR A 73 -7.79 11.86 6.06
C TYR A 73 -7.59 10.35 6.37
N LEU A 74 -7.58 9.98 7.65
CA LEU A 74 -7.42 8.58 8.07
C LEU A 74 -8.65 7.74 7.75
N GLU A 75 -9.85 8.30 7.93
CA GLU A 75 -11.11 7.62 7.59
C GLU A 75 -11.21 7.34 6.09
N GLU A 76 -10.88 8.33 5.25
CA GLU A 76 -10.85 8.18 3.79
C GLU A 76 -9.83 7.12 3.35
N LEU A 77 -8.62 7.15 3.91
CA LEU A 77 -7.62 6.12 3.65
C LEU A 77 -8.09 4.73 4.07
N TYR A 78 -8.74 4.62 5.24
CA TYR A 78 -9.15 3.33 5.78
C TYR A 78 -10.26 2.72 4.92
N ASP A 79 -11.26 3.51 4.57
CA ASP A 79 -12.35 3.11 3.68
C ASP A 79 -11.83 2.71 2.29
N TRP A 80 -10.91 3.50 1.71
CA TRP A 80 -10.30 3.17 0.43
C TRP A 80 -9.53 1.85 0.49
N CYS A 81 -8.64 1.67 1.46
CA CYS A 81 -7.86 0.45 1.61
C CYS A 81 -8.75 -0.77 1.89
N SER A 82 -9.80 -0.60 2.71
CA SER A 82 -10.75 -1.66 3.02
C SER A 82 -11.50 -2.14 1.77
N LYS A 83 -11.95 -1.22 0.92
CA LYS A 83 -12.61 -1.56 -0.35
C LYS A 83 -11.69 -2.32 -1.31
N LEU A 84 -10.41 -1.94 -1.39
CA LEU A 84 -9.45 -2.61 -2.25
C LEU A 84 -9.07 -4.00 -1.72
N THR A 85 -9.10 -4.20 -0.40
CA THR A 85 -8.60 -5.44 0.21
C THR A 85 -9.68 -6.45 0.56
N VAL A 86 -10.96 -6.12 0.35
CA VAL A 86 -12.11 -6.98 0.69
C VAL A 86 -12.06 -8.36 0.01
N THR A 87 -11.39 -8.48 -1.13
CA THR A 87 -11.25 -9.72 -1.90
C THR A 87 -10.10 -10.62 -1.43
N TYR A 88 -9.22 -10.14 -0.54
CA TYR A 88 -8.09 -10.92 -0.02
C TYR A 88 -8.38 -11.41 1.40
N PRO A 89 -8.75 -12.69 1.58
CA PRO A 89 -9.19 -13.21 2.89
C PRO A 89 -8.09 -13.20 3.96
N GLU A 90 -6.81 -13.17 3.56
CA GLU A 90 -5.67 -13.09 4.48
C GLU A 90 -5.38 -11.65 4.93
N VAL A 91 -6.00 -10.65 4.31
CA VAL A 91 -5.84 -9.25 4.70
C VAL A 91 -6.98 -8.85 5.62
N ARG A 92 -6.63 -8.44 6.85
CA ARG A 92 -7.58 -7.84 7.79
C ARG A 92 -7.04 -6.50 8.27
N LEU A 93 -7.65 -5.42 7.80
CA LEU A 93 -7.30 -4.06 8.23
C LEU A 93 -8.03 -3.70 9.51
N THR A 94 -7.31 -3.56 10.61
CA THR A 94 -7.86 -3.03 11.87
C THR A 94 -7.21 -1.71 12.29
N ASP A 95 -6.07 -1.38 11.69
CA ASP A 95 -5.27 -0.20 12.02
C ASP A 95 -4.36 0.20 10.86
N PHE A 96 -3.64 1.31 11.03
CA PHE A 96 -2.48 1.70 10.23
C PHE A 96 -1.17 1.40 10.97
N ASN A 97 -1.07 0.23 11.60
CA ASN A 97 0.15 -0.22 12.26
C ASN A 97 0.33 -1.72 11.99
N GLN A 98 -0.25 -2.58 12.84
CA GLN A 98 0.04 -4.01 12.82
C GLN A 98 -0.46 -4.70 11.56
N SER A 99 -1.57 -4.23 11.00
CA SER A 99 -2.24 -4.79 9.82
C SER A 99 -1.37 -4.74 8.55
N TRP A 100 -0.27 -3.97 8.57
CA TRP A 100 0.56 -3.69 7.40
C TRP A 100 1.95 -4.32 7.47
N ARG A 101 2.32 -4.88 8.62
CA ARG A 101 3.69 -5.31 8.92
C ARG A 101 4.10 -6.59 8.19
N ASP A 102 3.16 -7.34 7.65
CA ASP A 102 3.43 -8.58 6.93
C ASP A 102 3.60 -8.37 5.41
N GLY A 103 3.29 -7.16 4.92
CA GLY A 103 3.32 -6.78 3.51
C GLY A 103 2.07 -7.16 2.71
N LEU A 104 1.17 -8.00 3.24
CA LEU A 104 0.02 -8.50 2.48
C LEU A 104 -1.00 -7.40 2.20
N ALA A 105 -1.32 -6.59 3.22
CA ALA A 105 -2.23 -5.45 3.05
C ALA A 105 -1.76 -4.48 1.96
N LEU A 106 -0.47 -4.13 1.99
CA LEU A 106 0.11 -3.23 0.99
C LEU A 106 0.07 -3.85 -0.40
N SER A 107 0.44 -5.13 -0.53
CA SER A 107 0.40 -5.84 -1.81
C SER A 107 -1.00 -5.91 -2.40
N GLY A 108 -2.03 -6.15 -1.57
CA GLY A 108 -3.42 -6.18 -2.04
C GLY A 108 -3.90 -4.82 -2.57
N VAL A 109 -3.53 -3.73 -1.88
CA VAL A 109 -3.80 -2.36 -2.34
C VAL A 109 -3.10 -2.08 -3.68
N LEU A 110 -1.82 -2.45 -3.81
CA LEU A 110 -1.05 -2.21 -5.02
C LEU A 110 -1.54 -3.04 -6.22
N GLU A 111 -1.92 -4.30 -6.00
CA GLU A 111 -2.52 -5.14 -7.04
C GLU A 111 -3.82 -4.52 -7.56
N GLN A 112 -4.70 -4.02 -6.69
CA GLN A 112 -5.92 -3.34 -7.18
C GLN A 112 -5.64 -1.98 -7.83
N TYR A 113 -4.58 -1.30 -7.41
CA TYR A 113 -4.18 0.00 -7.95
C TYR A 113 -3.71 -0.10 -9.41
N ASP A 114 -2.91 -1.11 -9.76
CA ASP A 114 -2.25 -1.21 -11.07
C ASP A 114 -2.63 -2.48 -11.86
N ASN A 115 -3.36 -3.43 -11.27
CA ASN A 115 -3.98 -4.66 -11.81
C ASN A 115 -3.13 -5.58 -12.72
N TYR A 116 -1.87 -5.24 -13.00
CA TYR A 116 -1.03 -5.91 -14.00
C TYR A 116 0.44 -6.03 -13.60
N ARG A 117 0.90 -5.35 -12.54
CA ARG A 117 2.32 -5.32 -12.14
C ARG A 117 2.63 -5.97 -10.79
N VAL A 118 1.68 -5.96 -9.85
CA VAL A 118 1.74 -6.79 -8.64
C VAL A 118 0.87 -8.01 -8.84
N SER A 119 1.39 -9.20 -8.53
CA SER A 119 0.55 -10.36 -8.26
C SER A 119 0.53 -10.62 -6.76
N TYR A 120 -0.62 -10.40 -6.12
CA TYR A 120 -0.82 -10.71 -4.71
C TYR A 120 -0.56 -12.20 -4.45
N VAL A 121 -0.99 -13.06 -5.38
CA VAL A 121 -0.77 -14.51 -5.31
C VAL A 121 0.72 -14.82 -5.24
N THR A 122 1.53 -14.25 -6.14
CA THR A 122 2.99 -14.43 -6.13
C THR A 122 3.62 -13.92 -4.83
N ILE A 123 3.21 -12.74 -4.35
CA ILE A 123 3.76 -12.17 -3.10
C ILE A 123 3.36 -13.00 -1.88
N LYS A 124 2.13 -13.52 -1.85
CA LYS A 124 1.64 -14.41 -0.81
C LYS A 124 2.49 -15.69 -0.75
N GLU A 125 2.85 -16.26 -1.90
CA GLU A 125 3.66 -17.48 -1.98
C GLU A 125 5.10 -17.33 -1.46
N ILE A 126 5.62 -16.11 -1.28
CA ILE A 126 6.94 -15.85 -0.69
C ILE A 126 7.09 -16.47 0.73
N GLU A 127 5.99 -16.77 1.44
CA GLU A 127 6.04 -17.57 2.68
C GLU A 127 6.47 -19.01 2.45
N SER A 128 5.90 -19.66 1.43
CA SER A 128 6.05 -21.10 1.20
C SER A 128 7.49 -21.47 0.81
N THR A 129 8.18 -20.58 0.10
CA THR A 129 9.56 -20.83 -0.34
C THR A 129 10.58 -20.62 0.79
N SER A 130 10.29 -19.71 1.73
CA SER A 130 11.19 -19.36 2.83
C SER A 130 11.11 -20.34 4.01
N GLU A 131 10.07 -21.18 4.10
CA GLU A 131 9.95 -22.29 5.07
C GLU A 131 10.45 -23.64 4.52
N ARG A 132 10.79 -23.71 3.22
CA ARG A 132 11.26 -24.94 2.53
C ARG A 132 12.79 -25.00 2.34
N LEU A 133 13.53 -24.02 2.84
CA LEU A 133 14.98 -23.96 2.92
C LEU A 133 15.41 -23.98 4.38
#